data_AF-A0A368KVV8-F1
#
_entry.id   AF-A0A368KVV8-F1
#
_cell.length_a   1.000
_cell.length_b   1.000
_cell.length_c   1.000
_cell.angle_alpha   90.00
_cell.angle_beta   90.00
_cell.angle_gamma   90.00
#
_symmetry.space_group_name_H-M   'P 1'
#
loop_
_entity.id
_entity.type
_entity.pdbx_description
1 polymer ?
#
loop_
_entity_poly.entity_id
_entity_poly.type
_entity_poly.pdbx_seq_one_letter_code
_entity_poly.pdbx_strand_id
1 'polypeptide(L)'
;MSIPQDRRQHIFLHLLFLVPLMMGLISMFSWDLFSPSVRIRSLENSLAKSAAQLEKAEAEMQEFEVLNTEAMQELAEIQQLVLQRVQEGVPVPIDATFVDVADPQLIDKIVQAYRPMLDSPNPYHQKAAAQSLSELLRDSPEQLRTILPQVVKIYVDSEVNEIDRFSEINDIPFQEAILEPAIAELQTYLNQTDPKIRIAAAGLLLEVTWSDPKQREHFQRPLLEALRPIVEESEDEFRRMRAAEIAAAMQPEPAKWLPLLRERSERAPEWQRSQWGDAMLQIDPQDEYAIQLLLDIIVQDKLNWEYAQSILTQDASETAVRQAIQKILKEQKLSEGKQTFLLSMLDEMERNQAKATQ
;
A
#
# COMPACT_ATOMS: atom_id res chain seq x y z
N MET A 1 6.03 -36.93 -5.98
CA MET A 1 7.12 -35.95 -6.14
C MET A 1 7.14 -35.50 -7.58
N SER A 2 6.43 -34.41 -7.85
CA SER A 2 6.37 -33.72 -9.14
C SER A 2 7.50 -32.70 -9.21
N ILE A 3 8.29 -32.76 -10.28
CA ILE A 3 9.34 -31.78 -10.57
C ILE A 3 8.67 -30.42 -10.84
N PRO A 4 9.11 -29.31 -10.19
CA PRO A 4 8.54 -27.98 -10.40
C PRO A 4 8.63 -27.54 -11.86
N GLN A 5 7.61 -26.84 -12.35
CA GLN A 5 7.49 -26.39 -13.74
C GLN A 5 8.65 -25.50 -14.21
N ASP A 6 9.30 -24.77 -13.32
CA ASP A 6 10.45 -23.90 -13.66
C ASP A 6 11.73 -24.67 -14.03
N ARG A 7 11.92 -25.90 -13.52
CA ARG A 7 13.05 -26.74 -13.99
C ARG A 7 12.84 -27.27 -15.40
N ARG A 8 11.61 -27.27 -15.94
CA ARG A 8 11.37 -27.63 -17.34
C ARG A 8 11.79 -26.52 -18.29
N GLN A 9 11.74 -25.25 -17.87
CA GLN A 9 12.12 -24.12 -18.71
C GLN A 9 13.63 -24.03 -18.93
N HIS A 10 14.45 -24.33 -17.91
CA HIS A 10 15.91 -24.38 -18.07
C HIS A 10 16.40 -25.54 -18.94
N ILE A 11 15.75 -26.71 -18.86
CA ILE A 11 16.03 -27.84 -19.78
C ILE A 11 15.56 -27.51 -21.21
N PHE A 12 14.47 -26.75 -21.36
CA PHE A 12 13.99 -26.28 -22.68
C PHE A 12 14.94 -25.25 -23.32
N LEU A 13 15.57 -24.36 -22.53
CA LEU A 13 16.55 -23.40 -23.04
C LEU A 13 17.82 -24.10 -23.57
N HIS A 14 18.32 -25.13 -22.90
CA HIS A 14 19.47 -25.89 -23.39
C HIS A 14 19.16 -26.73 -24.64
N LEU A 15 17.93 -27.24 -24.78
CA LEU A 15 17.46 -27.87 -26.02
C LEU A 15 17.30 -26.87 -27.18
N LEU A 16 16.99 -25.60 -26.89
CA LEU A 16 16.87 -24.53 -27.89
C LEU A 16 18.20 -24.08 -28.50
N PHE A 17 19.35 -24.35 -27.87
CA PHE A 17 20.68 -24.12 -28.46
C PHE A 17 21.17 -25.30 -29.32
N LEU A 18 20.65 -26.51 -29.10
CA LEU A 18 20.95 -27.69 -29.91
C LEU A 18 20.24 -27.68 -31.28
N VAL A 19 19.06 -27.07 -31.37
CA VAL A 19 18.26 -27.01 -32.61
C VAL A 19 18.90 -26.15 -33.72
N PRO A 20 19.46 -24.95 -33.46
CA PRO A 20 20.21 -24.17 -34.45
C PRO A 20 21.53 -24.86 -34.89
N LEU A 21 22.19 -25.57 -33.98
CA LEU A 21 23.42 -26.33 -34.27
C LEU A 21 23.11 -27.51 -35.22
N MET A 22 22.01 -28.22 -34.97
CA MET A 22 21.49 -29.30 -35.82
C MET A 22 20.95 -28.78 -37.16
N MET A 23 20.25 -27.65 -37.19
CA MET A 23 19.79 -26.99 -38.43
C MET A 23 20.96 -26.44 -39.27
N GLY A 24 22.01 -25.92 -38.63
CA GLY A 24 23.27 -25.54 -39.28
C GLY A 24 23.97 -26.73 -39.93
N LEU A 25 24.04 -27.87 -39.22
CA LEU A 25 24.56 -29.13 -39.75
C LEU A 25 23.73 -29.68 -40.93
N ILE A 26 22.40 -29.56 -40.90
CA ILE A 26 21.51 -30.06 -41.97
C ILE A 26 21.54 -29.13 -43.20
N SER A 27 21.64 -27.82 -43.01
CA SER A 27 21.74 -26.83 -44.11
C SER A 27 23.07 -26.90 -44.88
N MET A 28 24.12 -27.49 -44.30
CA MET A 28 25.41 -27.77 -44.97
C MET A 28 25.39 -28.99 -45.90
N PHE A 29 24.34 -29.82 -45.89
CA PHE A 29 24.21 -31.00 -46.76
C PHE A 29 23.57 -30.73 -48.13
N SER A 30 23.08 -29.51 -48.37
CA SER A 30 22.62 -29.08 -49.68
C SER A 30 23.46 -27.91 -50.14
N TRP A 31 24.48 -28.17 -50.98
CA TRP A 31 25.00 -27.34 -52.09
C TRP A 31 26.46 -27.72 -52.44
N ASP A 32 26.71 -27.91 -53.74
CA ASP A 32 27.78 -28.74 -54.29
C ASP A 32 28.92 -27.92 -54.93
N LEU A 33 29.58 -27.02 -54.17
CA LEU A 33 30.56 -26.07 -54.76
C LEU A 33 31.84 -25.74 -53.95
N PHE A 34 32.23 -26.50 -52.92
CA PHE A 34 33.50 -26.25 -52.19
C PHE A 34 34.33 -27.52 -51.97
N SER A 35 35.65 -27.42 -52.16
CA SER A 35 36.58 -28.55 -52.03
C SER A 35 36.56 -29.14 -50.60
N PRO A 36 36.75 -30.47 -50.44
CA PRO A 36 36.68 -31.15 -49.15
C PRO A 36 37.59 -30.54 -48.06
N SER A 37 38.74 -30.01 -48.45
CA SER A 37 39.71 -29.39 -47.53
C SER A 37 39.24 -28.06 -46.95
N VAL A 38 38.42 -27.29 -47.67
CA VAL A 38 37.83 -26.04 -47.18
C VAL A 38 36.68 -26.32 -46.21
N ARG A 39 35.90 -27.37 -46.47
CA ARG A 39 34.84 -27.83 -45.55
C ARG A 39 35.41 -28.34 -44.22
N ILE A 40 36.48 -29.13 -44.26
CA ILE A 40 37.15 -29.63 -43.05
C ILE A 40 37.68 -28.47 -42.21
N ARG A 41 38.41 -27.50 -42.80
CA ARG A 41 38.88 -26.32 -42.05
C ARG A 41 37.76 -25.44 -41.50
N SER A 42 36.65 -25.30 -42.23
CA SER A 42 35.49 -24.55 -41.77
C SER A 42 34.84 -25.22 -40.54
N LEU A 43 34.72 -26.55 -40.56
CA LEU A 43 34.22 -27.34 -39.43
C LEU A 43 35.19 -27.30 -38.24
N GLU A 44 36.50 -27.41 -38.47
CA GLU A 44 37.54 -27.28 -37.43
C GLU A 44 37.49 -25.91 -36.76
N ASN A 45 37.37 -24.83 -37.54
CA ASN A 45 37.24 -23.47 -37.00
C ASN A 45 35.92 -23.24 -36.24
N SER A 46 34.82 -23.83 -36.73
CA SER A 46 33.51 -23.76 -36.05
C SER A 46 33.50 -24.54 -34.73
N LEU A 47 34.14 -25.72 -34.71
CA LEU A 47 34.35 -26.53 -33.51
C LEU A 47 35.24 -25.80 -32.50
N ALA A 48 36.36 -25.22 -32.93
CA ALA A 48 37.24 -24.46 -32.05
C ALA A 48 36.54 -23.23 -31.45
N LYS A 49 35.74 -22.51 -32.24
CA LYS A 49 34.95 -21.37 -31.76
C LYS A 49 33.87 -21.79 -30.77
N SER A 50 33.17 -22.90 -31.04
CA SER A 50 32.15 -23.44 -30.14
C SER A 50 32.76 -23.97 -28.84
N ALA A 51 33.94 -24.61 -28.90
CA ALA A 51 34.69 -25.07 -27.72
C ALA A 51 35.13 -23.89 -26.85
N ALA A 52 35.67 -22.81 -27.45
CA ALA A 52 36.05 -21.61 -26.71
C ALA A 52 34.83 -20.88 -26.09
N GLN A 53 33.67 -20.91 -26.74
CA GLN A 53 32.43 -20.37 -26.19
C GLN A 53 31.89 -21.23 -25.04
N LEU A 54 32.04 -22.55 -25.12
CA LEU A 54 31.66 -23.48 -24.06
C LEU A 54 32.58 -23.34 -22.84
N GLU A 55 33.89 -23.25 -23.05
CA GLU A 55 34.87 -22.99 -21.99
C GLU A 55 34.62 -21.63 -21.30
N LYS A 56 34.28 -20.59 -22.07
CA LYS A 56 33.89 -19.29 -21.51
C LYS A 56 32.58 -19.38 -20.70
N ALA A 57 31.58 -20.09 -21.20
CA ALA A 57 30.32 -20.29 -20.49
C ALA A 57 30.49 -21.13 -19.22
N GLU A 58 31.38 -22.14 -19.25
CA GLU A 58 31.75 -22.93 -18.07
C GLU A 58 32.48 -22.07 -17.03
N ALA A 59 33.39 -21.18 -17.45
CA ALA A 59 34.07 -20.25 -16.56
C ALA A 59 33.09 -19.24 -15.92
N GLU A 60 32.18 -18.65 -16.71
CA GLU A 60 31.11 -17.76 -16.20
C GLU A 60 30.15 -18.50 -15.25
N MET A 61 29.86 -19.78 -15.53
CA MET A 61 29.03 -20.63 -14.66
C MET A 61 29.75 -20.96 -13.34
N GLN A 62 31.05 -21.24 -13.38
CA GLN A 62 31.86 -21.46 -12.17
C GLN A 62 31.98 -20.19 -11.32
N GLU A 63 32.20 -19.02 -11.96
CA GLU A 63 32.23 -17.73 -11.26
C GLU A 63 30.87 -17.43 -10.61
N PHE A 64 29.76 -17.68 -11.31
CA PHE A 64 28.41 -17.58 -10.75
C PHE A 64 28.17 -18.58 -9.60
N GLU A 65 28.62 -19.82 -9.70
CA GLU A 65 28.49 -20.82 -8.63
C GLU A 65 29.25 -20.40 -7.36
N VAL A 66 30.44 -19.80 -7.50
CA VAL A 66 31.22 -19.27 -6.37
C VAL A 66 30.50 -18.09 -5.73
N LEU A 67 30.11 -17.08 -6.53
CA LEU A 67 29.38 -15.91 -6.04
C LEU A 67 28.06 -16.29 -5.37
N ASN A 68 27.34 -17.25 -5.94
CA ASN A 68 26.10 -17.77 -5.36
C ASN A 68 26.37 -18.51 -4.03
N THR A 69 27.48 -19.24 -3.92
CA THR A 69 27.85 -19.92 -2.66
C THR A 69 28.18 -18.91 -1.56
N GLU A 70 28.94 -17.86 -1.87
CA GLU A 70 29.26 -16.78 -0.94
C GLU A 70 27.98 -16.03 -0.50
N ALA A 71 27.11 -15.67 -1.43
CA ALA A 71 25.85 -15.01 -1.14
C ALA A 71 24.92 -15.88 -0.27
N MET A 72 24.87 -17.20 -0.50
CA MET A 72 24.10 -18.13 0.34
C MET A 72 24.68 -18.26 1.75
N GLN A 73 26.01 -18.16 1.90
CA GLN A 73 26.64 -18.15 3.21
C GLN A 73 26.33 -16.85 3.97
N GLU A 74 26.48 -15.69 3.33
CA GLU A 74 26.14 -14.39 3.94
C GLU A 74 24.67 -14.33 4.36
N LEU A 75 23.78 -14.83 3.49
CA LEU A 75 22.36 -14.92 3.79
C LEU A 75 22.10 -15.79 5.03
N ALA A 76 22.77 -16.95 5.15
CA ALA A 76 22.66 -17.80 6.33
C ALA A 76 23.17 -17.11 7.60
N GLU A 77 24.26 -16.35 7.52
CA GLU A 77 24.80 -15.58 8.65
C GLU A 77 23.85 -14.47 9.11
N ILE A 78 23.27 -13.72 8.17
CA ILE A 78 22.25 -12.68 8.46
C ILE A 78 21.03 -13.32 9.13
N GLN A 79 20.55 -14.44 8.58
CA GLN A 79 19.43 -15.19 9.10
C GLN A 79 19.65 -15.68 10.55
N GLN A 80 20.85 -16.18 10.87
CA GLN A 80 21.21 -16.55 12.24
C GLN A 80 21.31 -15.33 13.16
N LEU A 81 21.86 -14.21 12.67
CA LEU A 81 21.92 -12.96 13.43
C LEU A 81 20.52 -12.46 13.79
N VAL A 82 19.57 -12.51 12.85
CA VAL A 82 18.17 -12.16 13.10
C VAL A 82 17.61 -13.02 14.23
N LEU A 83 17.75 -14.35 14.15
CA LEU A 83 17.30 -15.24 15.23
C LEU A 83 17.92 -14.87 16.58
N GLN A 84 19.23 -14.64 16.62
CA GLN A 84 19.94 -14.26 17.85
C GLN A 84 19.36 -12.97 18.44
N ARG A 85 19.17 -11.92 17.64
CA ARG A 85 18.65 -10.63 18.11
C ARG A 85 17.23 -10.76 18.66
N VAL A 86 16.38 -11.52 17.97
CA VAL A 86 15.01 -11.77 18.42
C VAL A 86 15.03 -12.56 19.74
N GLN A 87 15.91 -13.56 19.89
CA GLN A 87 16.08 -14.28 21.16
C GLN A 87 16.59 -13.38 22.31
N GLU A 88 17.35 -12.33 21.99
CA GLU A 88 17.81 -11.32 22.96
C GLU A 88 16.73 -10.30 23.36
N GLY A 89 15.51 -10.39 22.81
CA GLY A 89 14.44 -9.44 23.10
C GLY A 89 14.43 -8.20 22.19
N VAL A 90 15.28 -8.17 21.15
CA VAL A 90 15.40 -7.05 20.23
C VAL A 90 14.53 -7.32 19.00
N PRO A 91 13.49 -6.51 18.72
CA PRO A 91 12.69 -6.69 17.52
C PRO A 91 13.51 -6.32 16.28
N VAL A 92 13.55 -7.21 15.31
CA VAL A 92 14.16 -7.00 13.99
C VAL A 92 13.04 -7.09 12.94
N PRO A 93 12.56 -5.97 12.37
CA PRO A 93 11.47 -6.01 11.40
C PRO A 93 11.75 -7.01 10.26
N ILE A 94 10.82 -7.95 10.05
CA ILE A 94 10.88 -8.96 9.00
C ILE A 94 9.79 -8.64 7.98
N ASP A 95 10.16 -8.67 6.71
CA ASP A 95 9.28 -8.49 5.56
C ASP A 95 9.16 -9.78 4.74
N ALA A 96 8.31 -9.75 3.71
CA ALA A 96 8.13 -10.84 2.76
C ALA A 96 9.45 -11.30 2.11
N THR A 97 10.37 -10.37 1.80
CA THR A 97 11.64 -10.69 1.13
C THR A 97 12.49 -11.62 1.99
N PHE A 98 12.56 -11.37 3.30
CA PHE A 98 13.26 -12.25 4.23
C PHE A 98 12.61 -13.64 4.28
N VAL A 99 11.27 -13.69 4.36
CA VAL A 99 10.51 -14.95 4.45
C VAL A 99 10.74 -15.81 3.20
N ASP A 100 10.75 -15.19 2.01
CA ASP A 100 10.87 -15.90 0.72
C ASP A 100 12.23 -16.60 0.53
N VAL A 101 13.28 -16.16 1.23
CA VAL A 101 14.65 -16.70 1.13
C VAL A 101 15.13 -17.42 2.39
N ALA A 102 14.32 -17.43 3.45
CA ALA A 102 14.67 -18.04 4.73
C ALA A 102 14.52 -19.57 4.73
N ASP A 103 15.39 -20.26 5.47
CA ASP A 103 15.20 -21.69 5.75
C ASP A 103 13.88 -21.88 6.53
N PRO A 104 12.93 -22.72 6.06
CA PRO A 104 11.68 -22.99 6.77
C PRO A 104 11.87 -23.42 8.24
N GLN A 105 12.92 -24.19 8.55
CA GLN A 105 13.21 -24.59 9.93
C GLN A 105 13.70 -23.43 10.80
N LEU A 106 14.30 -22.41 10.18
CA LEU A 106 14.69 -21.20 10.86
C LEU A 106 13.47 -20.30 11.12
N ILE A 107 12.56 -20.19 10.16
CA ILE A 107 11.30 -19.45 10.32
C ILE A 107 10.59 -19.93 11.59
N ASP A 108 10.44 -21.24 11.78
CA ASP A 108 9.79 -21.80 12.98
C ASP A 108 10.47 -21.35 14.29
N LYS A 109 11.81 -21.27 14.31
CA LYS A 109 12.57 -20.80 15.49
C LYS A 109 12.39 -19.30 15.72
N ILE A 110 12.38 -18.51 14.65
CA ILE A 110 12.18 -17.06 14.71
C ILE A 110 10.75 -16.76 15.20
N VAL A 111 9.74 -17.47 14.69
CA VAL A 111 8.35 -17.39 15.15
C VAL A 111 8.27 -17.66 16.66
N GLN A 112 8.91 -18.73 17.15
CA GLN A 112 8.92 -19.04 18.58
C GLN A 112 9.59 -17.94 19.42
N ALA A 113 10.67 -17.34 18.91
CA ALA A 113 11.37 -16.26 19.58
C ALA A 113 10.56 -14.95 19.61
N TYR A 114 9.72 -14.69 18.59
CA TYR A 114 8.86 -13.51 18.54
C TYR A 114 7.63 -13.58 19.43
N ARG A 115 7.05 -14.77 19.65
CA ARG A 115 5.79 -14.92 20.41
C ARG A 115 5.80 -14.20 21.77
N PRO A 116 6.83 -14.30 22.62
CA PRO A 116 6.88 -13.57 23.89
C PRO A 116 6.92 -12.04 23.74
N MET A 117 7.37 -11.52 22.59
CA MET A 117 7.45 -10.06 22.37
C MET A 117 6.08 -9.41 22.14
N LEU A 118 5.05 -10.19 21.78
CA LEU A 118 3.68 -9.70 21.75
C LEU A 118 3.20 -9.21 23.14
N ASP A 119 3.82 -9.70 24.20
CA ASP A 119 3.57 -9.30 25.60
C ASP A 119 4.64 -8.34 26.15
N SER A 120 5.52 -7.80 25.29
CA SER A 120 6.57 -6.85 25.71
C SER A 120 5.98 -5.62 26.40
N PRO A 121 6.61 -5.06 27.45
CA PRO A 121 6.17 -3.79 28.03
C PRO A 121 6.43 -2.59 27.10
N ASN A 122 7.23 -2.76 26.05
CA ASN A 122 7.50 -1.73 25.06
C ASN A 122 6.52 -1.87 23.87
N PRO A 123 5.61 -0.90 23.63
CA PRO A 123 4.62 -1.03 22.57
C PRO A 123 5.23 -1.02 21.16
N TYR A 124 6.41 -0.42 20.97
CA TYR A 124 7.16 -0.53 19.70
C TYR A 124 7.64 -1.97 19.44
N HIS A 125 8.02 -2.70 20.49
CA HIS A 125 8.40 -4.11 20.35
C HIS A 125 7.18 -4.98 20.06
N GLN A 126 6.05 -4.71 20.72
CA GLN A 126 4.80 -5.42 20.45
C GLN A 126 4.39 -5.26 18.98
N LYS A 127 4.38 -4.03 18.46
CA LYS A 127 4.05 -3.73 17.06
C LYS A 127 4.99 -4.41 16.08
N ALA A 128 6.30 -4.28 16.28
CA ALA A 128 7.29 -4.91 15.40
C ALA A 128 7.18 -6.45 15.41
N ALA A 129 6.89 -7.04 16.57
CA ALA A 129 6.65 -8.47 16.70
C ALA A 129 5.35 -8.90 16.00
N ALA A 130 4.27 -8.12 16.14
CA ALA A 130 2.99 -8.37 15.50
C ALA A 130 3.10 -8.33 13.96
N GLN A 131 3.83 -7.35 13.42
CA GLN A 131 4.12 -7.25 11.99
C GLN A 131 4.96 -8.44 11.50
N SER A 132 6.10 -8.68 12.16
CA SER A 132 7.02 -9.77 11.77
C SER A 132 6.35 -11.14 11.84
N LEU A 133 5.55 -11.41 12.87
CA LEU A 133 4.80 -12.66 13.00
C LEU A 133 3.73 -12.83 11.93
N SER A 134 3.12 -11.74 11.46
CA SER A 134 2.14 -11.82 10.39
C SER A 134 2.79 -12.20 9.07
N GLU A 135 3.98 -11.65 8.76
CA GLU A 135 4.77 -12.04 7.59
C GLU A 135 5.30 -13.47 7.69
N LEU A 136 5.94 -13.83 8.80
CA LEU A 136 6.50 -15.17 9.02
C LEU A 136 5.45 -16.28 8.96
N LEU A 137 4.18 -15.97 9.30
CA LEU A 137 3.08 -16.92 9.33
C LEU A 137 2.12 -16.78 8.15
N ARG A 138 2.46 -16.00 7.11
CA ARG A 138 1.63 -15.79 5.92
C ARG A 138 1.17 -17.11 5.29
N ASP A 139 2.09 -18.06 5.14
CA ASP A 139 1.81 -19.38 4.56
C ASP A 139 1.23 -20.39 5.57
N SER A 140 0.99 -19.96 6.82
CA SER A 140 0.44 -20.75 7.92
C SER A 140 -0.77 -20.07 8.56
N PRO A 141 -1.88 -19.87 7.82
CA PRO A 141 -3.02 -19.08 8.27
C PRO A 141 -3.64 -19.61 9.57
N GLU A 142 -3.62 -20.93 9.82
CA GLU A 142 -4.12 -21.48 11.08
C GLU A 142 -3.28 -21.05 12.29
N GLN A 143 -1.95 -20.90 12.14
CA GLN A 143 -1.11 -20.38 13.21
C GLN A 143 -1.36 -18.88 13.43
N LEU A 144 -1.50 -18.12 12.34
CA LEU A 144 -1.77 -16.68 12.42
C LEU A 144 -3.13 -16.42 13.10
N ARG A 145 -4.16 -17.22 12.82
CA ARG A 145 -5.45 -17.17 13.52
C ARG A 145 -5.34 -17.34 15.04
N THR A 146 -4.40 -18.13 15.54
CA THR A 146 -4.24 -18.31 17.00
C THR A 146 -3.74 -17.07 17.73
N ILE A 147 -2.99 -16.20 17.03
CA ILE A 147 -2.45 -14.96 17.59
C ILE A 147 -3.21 -13.72 17.12
N LEU A 148 -4.13 -13.88 16.16
CA LEU A 148 -4.83 -12.78 15.52
C LEU A 148 -5.51 -11.81 16.50
N PRO A 149 -6.23 -12.25 17.55
CA PRO A 149 -6.83 -11.31 18.51
C PRO A 149 -5.79 -10.42 19.20
N GLN A 150 -4.62 -10.97 19.53
CA GLN A 150 -3.53 -10.23 20.16
C GLN A 150 -2.87 -9.26 19.16
N VAL A 151 -2.65 -9.71 17.92
CA VAL A 151 -2.12 -8.87 16.84
C VAL A 151 -3.07 -7.70 16.59
N VAL A 152 -4.37 -7.94 16.38
CA VAL A 152 -5.37 -6.88 16.15
C VAL A 152 -5.40 -5.89 17.31
N LYS A 153 -5.38 -6.38 18.56
CA LYS A 153 -5.30 -5.53 19.74
C LYS A 153 -4.07 -4.62 19.71
N ILE A 154 -2.90 -5.14 19.36
CA ILE A 154 -1.66 -4.36 19.26
C ILE A 154 -1.77 -3.27 18.19
N TYR A 155 -2.36 -3.57 17.03
CA TYR A 155 -2.58 -2.56 15.99
C TYR A 155 -3.55 -1.46 16.47
N VAL A 156 -4.66 -1.83 17.11
CA VAL A 156 -5.61 -0.86 17.70
C VAL A 156 -4.94 0.01 18.75
N ASP A 157 -4.17 -0.59 19.68
CA ASP A 157 -3.45 0.14 20.71
C ASP A 157 -2.37 1.05 20.12
N SER A 158 -1.73 0.64 19.01
CA SER A 158 -0.71 1.44 18.32
C SER A 158 -1.31 2.69 17.68
N GLU A 159 -2.47 2.56 17.04
CA GLU A 159 -3.26 3.67 16.52
C GLU A 159 -3.70 4.63 17.63
N VAL A 160 -4.21 4.10 18.76
CA VAL A 160 -4.63 4.92 19.91
C VAL A 160 -3.48 5.73 20.50
N ASN A 161 -2.27 5.17 20.48
CA ASN A 161 -1.06 5.79 21.02
C ASN A 161 -0.24 6.56 19.97
N GLU A 162 -0.74 6.69 18.73
CA GLU A 162 -0.11 7.39 17.62
C GLU A 162 1.32 6.89 17.29
N ILE A 163 1.59 5.60 17.52
CA ILE A 163 2.90 4.98 17.28
C ILE A 163 3.28 5.06 15.80
N ASP A 164 2.29 4.99 14.91
CA ASP A 164 2.46 4.91 13.46
C ASP A 164 2.43 6.29 12.76
N ARG A 165 2.18 7.38 13.49
CA ARG A 165 1.98 8.73 12.90
C ARG A 165 3.20 9.29 12.15
N PHE A 166 4.37 8.67 12.33
CA PHE A 166 5.63 9.04 11.68
C PHE A 166 6.34 7.85 11.00
N SER A 167 5.67 6.70 10.88
CA SER A 167 6.20 5.50 10.25
C SER A 167 5.81 5.48 8.77
N GLU A 168 6.79 5.44 7.86
CA GLU A 168 6.55 5.20 6.43
C GLU A 168 6.12 3.75 6.12
N ILE A 169 6.07 2.89 7.15
CA ILE A 169 5.76 1.46 7.08
C ILE A 169 4.35 1.25 7.64
N ASN A 170 3.33 1.80 6.97
CA ASN A 170 1.92 1.53 7.27
C ASN A 170 1.39 0.41 6.37
N ASP A 171 2.05 -0.74 6.42
CA ASP A 171 1.48 -1.98 5.86
C ASP A 171 0.71 -2.71 6.96
N ILE A 172 -0.62 -2.76 6.80
CA ILE A 172 -1.43 -3.67 7.59
C ILE A 172 -1.27 -5.08 7.02
N PRO A 173 -0.84 -6.07 7.82
CA PRO A 173 -0.51 -7.40 7.32
C PRO A 173 -1.74 -8.30 7.19
N PHE A 174 -2.95 -7.77 7.37
CA PHE A 174 -4.19 -8.52 7.29
C PHE A 174 -4.57 -8.71 5.83
N GLN A 175 -4.03 -9.76 5.21
CA GLN A 175 -4.29 -10.10 3.82
C GLN A 175 -4.84 -11.52 3.68
N GLU A 176 -5.40 -11.80 2.51
CA GLU A 176 -5.82 -13.13 2.07
C GLU A 176 -6.69 -13.89 3.10
N ALA A 177 -6.26 -15.09 3.53
CA ALA A 177 -7.00 -16.00 4.39
C ALA A 177 -7.25 -15.48 5.82
N ILE A 178 -6.62 -14.37 6.19
CA ILE A 178 -6.73 -13.73 7.52
C ILE A 178 -7.54 -12.45 7.47
N LEU A 179 -7.78 -11.86 6.30
CA LEU A 179 -8.50 -10.60 6.15
C LEU A 179 -9.90 -10.65 6.79
N GLU A 180 -10.73 -11.63 6.41
CA GLU A 180 -12.09 -11.78 6.96
C GLU A 180 -12.09 -12.00 8.49
N PRO A 181 -11.27 -12.92 9.06
CA PRO A 181 -11.08 -13.01 10.51
C PRO A 181 -10.64 -11.70 11.18
N ALA A 182 -9.74 -10.93 10.55
CA ALA A 182 -9.23 -9.68 11.10
C ALA A 182 -10.30 -8.59 11.10
N ILE A 183 -11.10 -8.50 10.04
CA ILE A 183 -12.27 -7.62 9.97
C ILE A 183 -13.25 -7.97 11.10
N ALA A 184 -13.58 -9.25 11.27
CA ALA A 184 -14.49 -9.68 12.33
C ALA A 184 -13.98 -9.31 13.73
N GLU A 185 -12.67 -9.46 13.98
CA GLU A 185 -12.04 -9.07 15.24
C GLU A 185 -12.06 -7.55 15.44
N LEU A 186 -11.70 -6.76 14.41
CA LEU A 186 -11.72 -5.29 14.44
C LEU A 186 -13.12 -4.74 14.72
N GLN A 187 -14.17 -5.35 14.15
CA GLN A 187 -15.56 -4.95 14.42
C GLN A 187 -15.93 -5.03 15.90
N THR A 188 -15.30 -5.92 16.69
CA THR A 188 -15.57 -6.01 18.14
C THR A 188 -15.17 -4.72 18.88
N TYR A 189 -14.21 -3.97 18.35
CA TYR A 189 -13.71 -2.72 18.94
C TYR A 189 -14.62 -1.52 18.65
N LEU A 190 -15.52 -1.60 17.67
CA LEU A 190 -16.49 -0.53 17.37
C LEU A 190 -17.49 -0.29 18.51
N ASN A 191 -17.69 -1.27 19.40
CA ASN A 191 -18.60 -1.17 20.53
C ASN A 191 -17.91 -0.76 21.84
N GLN A 192 -16.61 -0.42 21.79
CA GLN A 192 -15.85 -0.06 22.98
C GLN A 192 -16.27 1.32 23.52
N THR A 193 -16.21 1.49 24.84
CA THR A 193 -16.62 2.75 25.49
C THR A 193 -15.69 3.91 25.12
N ASP A 194 -14.39 3.64 25.03
CA ASP A 194 -13.40 4.66 24.68
C ASP A 194 -13.54 5.09 23.20
N PRO A 195 -13.84 6.38 22.91
CA PRO A 195 -13.92 6.86 21.54
C PRO A 195 -12.60 6.72 20.76
N LYS A 196 -11.42 6.76 21.42
CA LYS A 196 -10.14 6.57 20.73
C LYS A 196 -10.04 5.18 20.12
N ILE A 197 -10.46 4.16 20.87
CA ILE A 197 -10.46 2.76 20.43
C ILE A 197 -11.41 2.59 19.24
N ARG A 198 -12.60 3.19 19.30
CA ARG A 198 -13.56 3.15 18.19
C ARG A 198 -13.02 3.81 16.91
N ILE A 199 -12.36 4.97 17.04
CA ILE A 199 -11.73 5.67 15.91
C ILE A 199 -10.60 4.81 15.33
N ALA A 200 -9.72 4.28 16.16
CA ALA A 200 -8.61 3.43 15.74
C ALA A 200 -9.11 2.19 14.98
N ALA A 201 -10.09 1.48 15.54
CA ALA A 201 -10.69 0.32 14.88
C ALA A 201 -11.37 0.68 13.55
N ALA A 202 -12.08 1.80 13.48
CA ALA A 202 -12.71 2.26 12.25
C ALA A 202 -11.67 2.66 11.17
N GLY A 203 -10.56 3.29 11.58
CA GLY A 203 -9.44 3.60 10.69
C GLY A 203 -8.80 2.33 10.11
N LEU A 204 -8.47 1.36 10.97
CA LEU A 204 -7.92 0.07 10.54
C LEU A 204 -8.88 -0.70 9.62
N LEU A 205 -10.18 -0.68 9.91
CA LEU A 205 -11.20 -1.28 9.03
C LEU A 205 -11.24 -0.64 7.64
N LEU A 206 -11.12 0.70 7.57
CA LEU A 206 -11.03 1.41 6.30
C LEU A 206 -9.76 1.03 5.54
N GLU A 207 -8.62 0.96 6.22
CA GLU A 207 -7.32 0.64 5.62
C GLU A 207 -7.26 -0.80 5.07
N VAL A 208 -7.68 -1.81 5.84
CA VAL A 208 -7.68 -3.21 5.37
C VAL A 208 -8.64 -3.48 4.22
N THR A 209 -9.67 -2.65 4.07
CA THR A 209 -10.65 -2.75 2.99
C THR A 209 -10.48 -1.65 1.95
N TRP A 210 -9.34 -0.95 1.93
CA TRP A 210 -9.13 0.18 1.03
C TRP A 210 -9.27 -0.22 -0.45
N SER A 211 -8.82 -1.41 -0.81
CA SER A 211 -8.89 -1.95 -2.18
C SER A 211 -10.20 -2.65 -2.53
N ASP A 212 -11.06 -2.98 -1.55
CA ASP A 212 -12.31 -3.72 -1.77
C ASP A 212 -13.53 -3.03 -1.11
N PRO A 213 -14.18 -2.10 -1.84
CA PRO A 213 -15.39 -1.42 -1.35
C PRO A 213 -16.55 -2.36 -1.02
N LYS A 214 -16.63 -3.56 -1.62
CA LYS A 214 -17.73 -4.49 -1.35
C LYS A 214 -17.65 -5.07 0.05
N GLN A 215 -16.43 -5.34 0.53
CA GLN A 215 -16.23 -5.82 1.91
C GLN A 215 -16.72 -4.80 2.95
N ARG A 216 -16.61 -3.50 2.65
CA ARG A 216 -17.08 -2.42 3.53
C ARG A 216 -18.57 -2.48 3.78
N GLU A 217 -19.38 -2.90 2.81
CA GLU A 217 -20.84 -2.96 2.92
C GLU A 217 -21.29 -3.79 4.15
N HIS A 218 -20.51 -4.79 4.57
CA HIS A 218 -20.83 -5.65 5.70
C HIS A 218 -20.71 -4.97 7.07
N PHE A 219 -19.89 -3.93 7.19
CA PHE A 219 -19.61 -3.27 8.46
C PHE A 219 -19.74 -1.75 8.42
N GLN A 220 -20.09 -1.18 7.28
CA GLN A 220 -20.29 0.26 7.08
C GLN A 220 -21.29 0.83 8.07
N ARG A 221 -22.50 0.26 8.15
CA ARG A 221 -23.52 0.74 9.09
C ARG A 221 -23.06 0.73 10.56
N PRO A 222 -22.57 -0.39 11.14
CA PRO A 222 -22.13 -0.39 12.53
C PRO A 222 -20.92 0.54 12.76
N LEU A 223 -20.02 0.70 11.79
CA LEU A 223 -18.92 1.67 11.87
C LEU A 223 -19.45 3.11 11.94
N LEU A 224 -20.37 3.48 11.04
CA LEU A 224 -20.98 4.80 11.03
C LEU A 224 -21.76 5.06 12.34
N GLU A 225 -22.52 4.10 12.83
CA GLU A 225 -23.21 4.20 14.13
C GLU A 225 -22.23 4.39 15.30
N ALA A 226 -21.06 3.75 15.26
CA ALA A 226 -20.02 3.89 16.28
C ALA A 226 -19.34 5.27 16.25
N LEU A 227 -19.12 5.84 15.06
CA LEU A 227 -18.43 7.13 14.86
C LEU A 227 -19.36 8.34 15.05
N ARG A 228 -20.66 8.19 14.77
CA ARG A 228 -21.63 9.30 14.82
C ARG A 228 -21.62 10.08 16.14
N PRO A 229 -21.73 9.45 17.34
CA PRO A 229 -21.69 10.20 18.59
C PRO A 229 -20.34 10.91 18.81
N ILE A 230 -19.26 10.44 18.20
CA ILE A 230 -17.95 11.11 18.29
C ILE A 230 -17.98 12.41 17.48
N VAL A 231 -18.53 12.38 16.27
CA VAL A 231 -18.71 13.59 15.45
C VAL A 231 -19.69 14.57 16.08
N GLU A 232 -20.73 14.07 16.75
CA GLU A 232 -21.77 14.89 17.38
C GLU A 232 -21.33 15.46 18.76
N GLU A 233 -20.61 14.70 19.59
CA GLU A 233 -20.52 15.01 21.02
C GLU A 233 -19.08 15.17 21.53
N SER A 234 -18.06 14.73 20.79
CA SER A 234 -16.66 14.82 21.25
C SER A 234 -16.24 16.27 21.46
N GLU A 235 -15.69 16.59 22.64
CA GLU A 235 -15.04 17.88 22.93
C GLU A 235 -13.65 17.99 22.27
N ASP A 236 -13.05 16.85 21.92
CA ASP A 236 -11.77 16.79 21.23
C ASP A 236 -12.01 16.96 19.71
N GLU A 237 -11.64 18.13 19.19
CA GLU A 237 -11.82 18.49 17.78
C GLU A 237 -11.00 17.62 16.83
N PHE A 238 -9.83 17.11 17.26
CA PHE A 238 -9.03 16.20 16.42
C PHE A 238 -9.73 14.86 16.26
N ARG A 239 -10.28 14.31 17.34
CA ARG A 239 -11.08 13.07 17.27
C ARG A 239 -12.34 13.25 16.44
N ARG A 240 -12.98 14.40 16.58
CA ARG A 240 -14.19 14.73 15.83
C ARG A 240 -13.90 14.76 14.33
N MET A 241 -12.82 15.44 13.93
CA MET A 241 -12.40 15.50 12.53
C MET A 241 -12.02 14.11 12.02
N ARG A 242 -11.18 13.38 12.74
CA ARG A 242 -10.73 12.04 12.32
C ARG A 242 -11.90 11.07 12.12
N ALA A 243 -12.90 11.12 13.00
CA ALA A 243 -14.12 10.32 12.85
C ALA A 243 -14.94 10.74 11.61
N ALA A 244 -14.99 12.03 11.28
CA ALA A 244 -15.67 12.53 10.09
C ALA A 244 -14.95 12.12 8.79
N GLU A 245 -13.61 12.19 8.76
CA GLU A 245 -12.78 11.75 7.63
C GLU A 245 -12.98 10.25 7.35
N ILE A 246 -12.90 9.41 8.40
CA ILE A 246 -13.13 7.97 8.25
C ILE A 246 -14.56 7.71 7.74
N ALA A 247 -15.55 8.41 8.28
CA ALA A 247 -16.94 8.28 7.82
C ALA A 247 -17.10 8.71 6.35
N ALA A 248 -16.44 9.78 5.92
CA ALA A 248 -16.48 10.27 4.54
C ALA A 248 -15.89 9.26 3.54
N ALA A 249 -14.79 8.61 3.91
CA ALA A 249 -14.12 7.60 3.09
C ALA A 249 -14.90 6.27 2.97
N MET A 250 -15.91 6.05 3.82
CA MET A 250 -16.75 4.85 3.85
C MET A 250 -17.95 4.94 2.87
N GLN A 251 -17.76 5.40 1.64
CA GLN A 251 -18.81 5.48 0.60
C GLN A 251 -19.61 4.16 0.40
N PRO A 252 -20.91 4.15 0.01
CA PRO A 252 -21.79 5.27 -0.40
C PRO A 252 -22.80 5.77 0.65
N GLU A 253 -22.91 5.17 1.84
CA GLU A 253 -23.76 5.68 2.94
C GLU A 253 -23.43 7.07 3.56
N PRO A 254 -22.28 7.73 3.33
CA PRO A 254 -21.93 8.99 4.00
C PRO A 254 -22.83 10.18 3.63
N ALA A 255 -23.60 10.15 2.53
CA ALA A 255 -24.46 11.28 2.13
C ALA A 255 -25.42 11.74 3.25
N LYS A 256 -25.84 10.83 4.13
CA LYS A 256 -26.69 11.14 5.31
C LYS A 256 -25.98 12.01 6.36
N TRP A 257 -24.66 12.10 6.30
CA TRP A 257 -23.82 12.86 7.24
C TRP A 257 -23.61 14.30 6.80
N LEU A 258 -23.83 14.64 5.52
CA LEU A 258 -23.64 16.01 5.02
C LEU A 258 -24.31 17.08 5.90
N PRO A 259 -25.57 16.94 6.35
CA PRO A 259 -26.18 17.94 7.24
C PRO A 259 -25.42 18.13 8.55
N LEU A 260 -24.93 17.03 9.15
CA LEU A 260 -24.14 17.06 10.38
C LEU A 260 -22.78 17.71 10.14
N LEU A 261 -22.08 17.36 9.06
CA LEU A 261 -20.78 17.94 8.72
C LEU A 261 -20.88 19.45 8.46
N ARG A 262 -21.94 19.90 7.76
CA ARG A 262 -22.23 21.32 7.55
C ARG A 262 -22.42 22.05 8.88
N GLU A 263 -23.28 21.53 9.77
CA GLU A 263 -23.48 22.10 11.13
C GLU A 263 -22.16 22.20 11.90
N ARG A 264 -21.30 21.19 11.79
CA ARG A 264 -19.99 21.19 12.46
C ARG A 264 -19.04 22.21 11.88
N SER A 265 -18.97 22.35 10.57
CA SER A 265 -18.10 23.32 9.90
C SER A 265 -18.38 24.77 10.33
N GLU A 266 -19.64 25.10 10.63
CA GLU A 266 -20.04 26.44 11.10
C GLU A 266 -19.49 26.74 12.49
N ARG A 267 -19.45 25.72 13.36
CA ARG A 267 -18.98 25.81 14.74
C ARG A 267 -17.48 25.56 14.87
N ALA A 268 -16.84 25.02 13.83
CA ALA A 268 -15.44 24.69 13.84
C ALA A 268 -14.55 25.94 13.92
N PRO A 269 -13.40 25.85 14.62
CA PRO A 269 -12.35 26.86 14.53
C PRO A 269 -11.95 27.12 13.08
N GLU A 270 -11.56 28.36 12.77
CA GLU A 270 -11.25 28.79 11.40
C GLU A 270 -10.22 27.88 10.71
N TRP A 271 -9.20 27.43 11.46
CA TRP A 271 -8.14 26.58 10.95
C TRP A 271 -8.60 25.17 10.50
N GLN A 272 -9.75 24.69 10.95
CA GLN A 272 -10.29 23.38 10.55
C GLN A 272 -11.34 23.46 9.44
N ARG A 273 -11.83 24.65 9.09
CA ARG A 273 -12.98 24.77 8.17
C ARG A 273 -12.69 24.16 6.80
N SER A 274 -11.46 24.28 6.29
CA SER A 274 -11.07 23.64 5.04
C SER A 274 -11.15 22.10 5.12
N GLN A 275 -10.77 21.50 6.26
CA GLN A 275 -10.83 20.04 6.46
C GLN A 275 -12.28 19.52 6.51
N TRP A 276 -13.20 20.29 7.08
CA TRP A 276 -14.63 19.95 6.99
C TRP A 276 -15.15 20.06 5.54
N GLY A 277 -14.67 21.05 4.79
CA GLY A 277 -14.93 21.18 3.35
C GLY A 277 -14.49 19.96 2.56
N ASP A 278 -13.26 19.51 2.80
CA ASP A 278 -12.68 18.29 2.23
C ASP A 278 -13.56 17.06 2.55
N ALA A 279 -13.85 16.82 3.84
CA ALA A 279 -14.70 15.69 4.24
C ALA A 279 -16.09 15.71 3.58
N MET A 280 -16.68 16.88 3.32
CA MET A 280 -17.95 16.99 2.60
C MET A 280 -17.79 16.68 1.10
N LEU A 281 -16.71 17.13 0.46
CA LEU A 281 -16.44 16.89 -0.96
C LEU A 281 -16.03 15.45 -1.26
N GLN A 282 -15.35 14.78 -0.33
CA GLN A 282 -15.13 13.34 -0.39
C GLN A 282 -16.44 12.57 -0.40
N ILE A 283 -17.48 13.09 0.25
CA ILE A 283 -18.84 12.50 0.27
C ILE A 283 -19.58 12.79 -1.03
N ASP A 284 -19.67 14.07 -1.38
CA ASP A 284 -20.33 14.57 -2.59
C ASP A 284 -19.45 15.65 -3.24
N PRO A 285 -18.75 15.32 -4.34
CA PRO A 285 -17.93 16.29 -5.08
C PRO A 285 -18.69 17.52 -5.60
N GLN A 286 -20.02 17.47 -5.62
CA GLN A 286 -20.89 18.56 -6.07
C GLN A 286 -21.52 19.34 -4.90
N ASP A 287 -21.13 19.08 -3.65
CA ASP A 287 -21.70 19.74 -2.47
C ASP A 287 -21.53 21.27 -2.53
N GLU A 288 -22.60 21.99 -2.88
CA GLU A 288 -22.57 23.44 -3.08
C GLU A 288 -22.12 24.19 -1.82
N TYR A 289 -22.46 23.68 -0.64
CA TYR A 289 -22.09 24.32 0.62
C TYR A 289 -20.58 24.22 0.85
N ALA A 290 -19.99 23.03 0.68
CA ALA A 290 -18.56 22.82 0.83
C ALA A 290 -17.76 23.63 -0.19
N ILE A 291 -18.20 23.66 -1.45
CA ILE A 291 -17.58 24.47 -2.50
C ILE A 291 -17.60 25.95 -2.11
N GLN A 292 -18.75 26.48 -1.69
CA GLN A 292 -18.86 27.87 -1.28
C GLN A 292 -18.02 28.19 -0.04
N LEU A 293 -18.00 27.29 0.95
CA LEU A 293 -17.18 27.43 2.15
C LEU A 293 -15.69 27.58 1.81
N LEU A 294 -15.17 26.70 0.94
CA LEU A 294 -13.77 26.72 0.52
C LEU A 294 -13.44 27.97 -0.33
N LEU A 295 -14.34 28.34 -1.25
CA LEU A 295 -14.19 29.57 -2.04
C LEU A 295 -14.21 30.82 -1.13
N ASP A 296 -15.05 30.85 -0.09
CA ASP A 296 -15.08 31.96 0.87
C ASP A 296 -13.77 32.05 1.67
N ILE A 297 -13.17 30.92 2.04
CA ILE A 297 -11.86 30.89 2.70
C ILE A 297 -10.79 31.49 1.78
N ILE A 298 -10.79 31.11 0.50
CA ILE A 298 -9.88 31.64 -0.52
C ILE A 298 -10.09 33.13 -0.75
N VAL A 299 -11.32 33.54 -1.04
CA VAL A 299 -11.67 34.92 -1.39
C VAL A 299 -11.44 35.87 -0.22
N GLN A 300 -11.52 35.40 1.03
CA GLN A 300 -11.30 36.22 2.21
C GLN A 300 -9.86 36.12 2.76
N ASP A 301 -8.95 35.43 2.05
CA ASP A 301 -7.56 35.20 2.47
C ASP A 301 -7.47 34.63 3.90
N LYS A 302 -8.39 33.73 4.25
CA LYS A 302 -8.46 33.13 5.58
C LYS A 302 -7.36 32.09 5.79
N LEU A 303 -7.20 31.64 7.03
CA LEU A 303 -6.24 30.59 7.34
C LEU A 303 -6.50 29.35 6.47
N ASN A 304 -5.43 28.70 5.98
CA ASN A 304 -5.47 27.49 5.16
C ASN A 304 -6.17 27.66 3.79
N TRP A 305 -6.11 28.86 3.20
CA TRP A 305 -6.64 29.10 1.85
C TRP A 305 -5.91 28.32 0.75
N GLU A 306 -4.59 28.10 0.87
CA GLU A 306 -3.82 27.27 -0.08
C GLU A 306 -4.30 25.81 -0.04
N TYR A 307 -4.59 25.29 1.16
CA TYR A 307 -5.15 23.97 1.31
C TYR A 307 -6.58 23.90 0.76
N ALA A 308 -7.41 24.94 0.99
CA ALA A 308 -8.75 25.03 0.40
C ALA A 308 -8.71 25.05 -1.14
N GLN A 309 -7.72 25.73 -1.75
CA GLN A 309 -7.49 25.67 -3.19
C GLN A 309 -7.19 24.24 -3.62
N SER A 310 -6.25 23.57 -2.96
CA SER A 310 -5.86 22.19 -3.27
C SER A 310 -7.05 21.23 -3.23
N ILE A 311 -7.90 21.34 -2.21
CA ILE A 311 -9.11 20.51 -2.08
C ILE A 311 -10.05 20.75 -3.27
N LEU A 312 -10.34 22.02 -3.60
CA LEU A 312 -11.22 22.33 -4.73
C LEU A 312 -10.68 21.83 -6.06
N THR A 313 -9.37 21.85 -6.26
CA THR A 313 -8.77 21.41 -7.54
C THR A 313 -8.66 19.89 -7.66
N GLN A 314 -8.64 19.15 -6.55
CA GLN A 314 -8.47 17.69 -6.51
C GLN A 314 -9.78 16.94 -6.35
N ASP A 315 -10.66 17.39 -5.46
CA ASP A 315 -11.78 16.58 -4.96
C ASP A 315 -13.14 17.08 -5.43
N ALA A 316 -13.26 18.35 -5.80
CA ALA A 316 -14.53 18.93 -6.22
C ALA A 316 -14.83 18.71 -7.72
N SER A 317 -16.11 18.68 -8.06
CA SER A 317 -16.57 18.68 -9.44
C SER A 317 -16.23 19.99 -10.14
N GLU A 318 -15.45 19.92 -11.22
CA GLU A 318 -15.10 21.09 -12.04
C GLU A 318 -16.34 21.89 -12.47
N THR A 319 -17.42 21.20 -12.86
CA THR A 319 -18.66 21.85 -13.28
C THR A 319 -19.27 22.69 -12.14
N ALA A 320 -19.31 22.13 -10.93
CA ALA A 320 -19.88 22.81 -9.77
C ALA A 320 -18.99 23.99 -9.32
N VAL A 321 -17.66 23.79 -9.29
CA VAL A 321 -16.70 24.86 -8.96
C VAL A 321 -16.79 26.00 -9.98
N ARG A 322 -16.89 25.70 -11.28
CA ARG A 322 -17.06 26.70 -12.34
C ARG A 322 -18.31 27.54 -12.14
N GLN A 323 -19.44 26.90 -11.83
CA GLN A 323 -20.70 27.60 -11.57
C GLN A 323 -20.59 28.52 -10.34
N ALA A 324 -19.99 28.03 -9.26
CA ALA A 324 -19.79 28.80 -8.03
C ALA A 324 -18.87 30.01 -8.26
N ILE A 325 -17.74 29.83 -8.96
CA ILE A 325 -16.82 30.93 -9.31
C ILE A 325 -17.52 31.96 -10.19
N GLN A 326 -18.26 31.54 -11.23
CA GLN A 326 -19.00 32.46 -12.09
C GLN A 326 -20.05 33.27 -11.30
N LYS A 327 -20.71 32.64 -10.33
CA LYS A 327 -21.64 33.31 -9.43
C LYS A 327 -20.92 34.36 -8.57
N ILE A 328 -19.81 34.01 -7.93
CA ILE A 328 -18.99 34.94 -7.13
C ILE A 328 -18.54 36.14 -7.97
N LEU A 329 -18.03 35.91 -9.18
CA LEU A 329 -17.57 36.96 -10.09
C LEU A 329 -18.69 37.93 -10.51
N LYS A 330 -19.94 37.44 -10.56
CA LYS A 330 -21.11 38.25 -10.89
C LYS A 330 -21.67 39.02 -9.69
N GLU A 331 -21.64 38.41 -8.51
CA GLU A 331 -22.31 38.92 -7.30
C GLU A 331 -21.38 39.76 -6.41
N GLN A 332 -20.07 39.52 -6.45
CA GLN A 332 -19.09 40.16 -5.57
C GLN A 332 -18.10 41.02 -6.36
N LYS A 333 -17.76 42.17 -5.80
CA LYS A 333 -16.72 43.04 -6.37
C LYS A 333 -15.34 42.61 -5.87
N LEU A 334 -14.72 41.67 -6.57
CA LEU A 334 -13.36 41.20 -6.28
C LEU A 334 -12.28 42.08 -6.90
N SER A 335 -11.07 42.09 -6.32
CA SER A 335 -9.90 42.68 -6.95
C SER A 335 -9.52 41.90 -8.22
N GLU A 336 -8.89 42.57 -9.19
CA GLU A 336 -8.45 41.94 -10.44
C GLU A 336 -7.58 40.70 -10.18
N GLY A 337 -6.64 40.79 -9.24
CA GLY A 337 -5.80 39.65 -8.85
C GLY A 337 -6.60 38.44 -8.34
N LYS A 338 -7.66 38.65 -7.54
CA LYS A 338 -8.52 37.55 -7.06
C LYS A 338 -9.37 36.95 -8.17
N GLN A 339 -9.85 37.78 -9.10
CA GLN A 339 -10.57 37.28 -10.27
C GLN A 339 -9.67 36.40 -11.15
N THR A 340 -8.44 36.87 -11.44
CA THR A 340 -7.45 36.11 -12.19
C THR A 340 -7.09 34.81 -11.48
N PHE A 341 -6.92 34.84 -10.16
CA PHE A 341 -6.61 33.65 -9.38
C PHE A 341 -7.71 32.59 -9.45
N LEU A 342 -8.97 32.96 -9.20
CA LEU A 342 -10.11 32.02 -9.31
C LEU A 342 -10.23 31.42 -10.71
N LEU A 343 -10.02 32.22 -11.76
CA LEU A 343 -10.04 31.70 -13.13
C LEU A 343 -8.87 30.74 -13.40
N SER A 344 -7.67 31.02 -12.87
CA SER A 344 -6.52 30.13 -13.02
C SER A 344 -6.70 28.78 -12.33
N MET A 345 -7.50 28.72 -11.26
CA MET A 345 -7.88 27.44 -10.65
C MET A 345 -8.72 26.58 -11.60
N LEU A 346 -9.66 27.18 -12.35
CA LEU A 346 -10.43 26.45 -13.35
C LEU A 346 -9.54 25.89 -14.46
N ASP A 347 -8.55 26.68 -14.92
CA ASP A 347 -7.56 26.22 -15.91
C ASP A 347 -6.69 25.07 -15.37
N GLU A 348 -6.42 25.04 -14.06
CA GLU A 348 -5.71 23.92 -13.40
C GLU A 348 -6.57 22.66 -13.36
N MET A 349 -7.84 22.77 -12.98
CA MET A 349 -8.78 21.64 -12.96
C MET A 349 -8.95 21.02 -14.35
N GLU A 350 -9.15 21.84 -15.38
CA GLU A 350 -9.27 21.38 -16.76
C GLU A 350 -8.02 20.59 -17.21
N ARG A 351 -6.83 21.08 -16.84
CA ARG A 351 -5.56 20.40 -17.14
C ARG A 351 -5.43 19.06 -16.40
N ASN A 352 -5.87 18.98 -15.14
CA ASN A 352 -5.82 17.75 -14.37
C ASN A 352 -6.79 16.71 -14.93
N GLN A 353 -8.00 17.11 -15.33
CA GLN A 353 -8.97 16.21 -15.96
C GLN A 353 -8.45 15.68 -17.31
N ALA A 354 -7.82 16.54 -18.12
CA ALA A 354 -7.22 16.14 -19.39
C ALA A 354 -6.07 15.14 -19.23
N LYS A 355 -5.31 15.20 -18.13
CA LYS A 355 -4.26 14.21 -17.81
C LYS A 355 -4.85 12.88 -17.33
N ALA A 356 -5.96 12.90 -16.59
CA ALA A 356 -6.59 11.68 -16.08
C ALA A 356 -7.30 10.84 -17.17
N THR A 357 -7.54 11.42 -18.35
CA THR A 357 -8.18 10.74 -19.50
C THR A 357 -7.20 10.24 -20.56
N GLN A 358 -5.89 10.46 -20.37
CA GLN A 358 -4.80 9.88 -21.18
C GLN A 358 -4.23 8.65 -20.48
#